data_AF-A0A7W3MUW6-F1
#
_entry.id   AF-A0A7W3MUW6-F1
#
_cell.length_a   1.000
_cell.length_b   1.000
_cell.length_c   1.000
_cell.angle_alpha   90.00
_cell.angle_beta   90.00
_cell.angle_gamma   90.00
#
_symmetry.space_group_name_H-M   'P 1'
#
loop_
_entity.id
_entity.type
_entity.pdbx_description
1 polymer ?
#
loop_
_entity_poly.entity_id
_entity_poly.type
_entity_poly.pdbx_seq_one_letter_code
_entity_poly.pdbx_strand_id
1 'polypeptide(L)'
;MATHSQLVQVFGEEGVITLDRADVEPHGVRPEDVEVLCSVGIPVTADIFFTMQADGPYEALTLLEAETQDRPARLLILGQGCTDDRIRYAMELESGNVLLLGMEDGEPDGHAETINTTLDAFVEFLYRIELRRIELAGASAEEARPYTEKLIAELKALDERALDPDTLWGGVFEALLEMGVPEAREGSRTAIVAALQARVPDPRPLRWSTGASFGEGVQELSAHRADGHWLLVTHGFSDLDGVLDLDTGTSGLGFELTMRVPRGDEELPPAWALETLGKLGEYVFSEDGRPFADGHRMGVAGTLGPEGGRLGALAFVTDPLLGGIDAPNGRVEFVTAVGITREELAEAKAAGNDLVVGRLRDENGLPITDPAR
;
A
#
# COMPACT_ATOMS: atom_id res chain seq x y z
N MET A 1 -26.49 0.04 -13.48
CA MET A 1 -25.19 0.17 -14.15
C MET A 1 -24.76 1.61 -14.05
N ALA A 2 -23.63 1.82 -13.38
CA ALA A 2 -23.01 3.10 -13.17
C ALA A 2 -22.59 3.70 -14.51
N THR A 3 -22.77 5.00 -14.63
CA THR A 3 -22.26 5.78 -15.75
C THR A 3 -20.89 6.36 -15.42
N HIS A 4 -20.10 6.71 -16.43
CA HIS A 4 -18.81 7.38 -16.23
C HIS A 4 -18.91 8.61 -15.31
N SER A 5 -19.94 9.43 -15.50
CA SER A 5 -20.15 10.62 -14.66
C SER A 5 -20.41 10.28 -13.19
N GLN A 6 -21.07 9.15 -12.91
CA GLN A 6 -21.30 8.71 -11.53
C GLN A 6 -20.02 8.14 -10.92
N LEU A 7 -19.22 7.41 -11.69
CA LEU A 7 -17.91 6.93 -11.24
C LEU A 7 -17.00 8.11 -10.92
N VAL A 8 -16.88 9.09 -11.81
CA VAL A 8 -16.06 10.30 -11.59
C VAL A 8 -16.55 11.10 -10.38
N GLN A 9 -17.85 11.14 -10.12
CA GLN A 9 -18.40 11.80 -8.93
C GLN A 9 -17.96 11.11 -7.62
N VAL A 10 -17.80 9.79 -7.62
CA VAL A 10 -17.45 9.00 -6.43
C VAL A 10 -15.94 8.85 -6.27
N PHE A 11 -15.23 8.52 -7.36
CA PHE A 11 -13.80 8.20 -7.34
C PHE A 11 -12.90 9.38 -7.76
N GLY A 12 -13.47 10.47 -8.28
CA GLY A 12 -12.73 11.62 -8.82
C GLY A 12 -12.30 11.43 -10.28
N GLU A 13 -11.86 12.53 -10.92
CA GLU A 13 -11.45 12.52 -12.34
C GLU A 13 -10.23 11.63 -12.61
N GLU A 14 -9.24 11.65 -11.71
CA GLU A 14 -8.04 10.80 -11.81
C GLU A 14 -8.26 9.38 -11.26
N GLY A 15 -9.39 9.14 -10.58
CA GLY A 15 -9.73 7.86 -9.96
C GLY A 15 -10.53 6.91 -10.86
N VAL A 16 -10.74 7.26 -12.13
CA VAL A 16 -11.43 6.41 -13.11
C VAL A 16 -10.61 6.35 -14.39
N ILE A 17 -10.20 5.14 -14.80
CA ILE A 17 -9.46 4.91 -16.04
C ILE A 17 -10.42 4.48 -17.15
N THR A 18 -10.24 5.08 -18.32
CA THR A 18 -10.85 4.63 -19.59
C THR A 18 -9.74 4.32 -20.59
N LEU A 19 -10.00 3.38 -21.50
CA LEU A 19 -9.04 2.94 -22.53
C LEU A 19 -9.40 3.52 -23.90
N ASP A 20 -8.40 3.65 -24.77
CA ASP A 20 -8.66 3.93 -26.17
C ASP A 20 -9.26 2.69 -26.83
N ARG A 21 -10.40 2.88 -27.52
CA ARG A 21 -11.11 1.82 -28.21
C ARG A 21 -10.25 1.12 -29.26
N ALA A 22 -9.32 1.84 -29.90
CA ALA A 22 -8.37 1.28 -30.86
C ALA A 22 -7.38 0.29 -30.21
N ASP A 23 -7.11 0.43 -28.92
CA ASP A 23 -6.19 -0.43 -28.16
C ASP A 23 -6.91 -1.64 -27.53
N VAL A 24 -8.26 -1.66 -27.50
CA VAL A 24 -9.05 -2.74 -26.88
C VAL A 24 -9.67 -3.67 -27.93
N GLU A 25 -10.32 -3.13 -28.96
CA GLU A 25 -11.06 -3.91 -29.97
C GLU A 25 -10.23 -5.01 -30.67
N PRO A 26 -8.94 -4.81 -31.01
CA PRO A 26 -8.13 -5.84 -31.66
C PRO A 26 -7.90 -7.11 -30.82
N HIS A 27 -8.12 -7.04 -29.51
CA HIS A 27 -7.84 -8.14 -28.59
C HIS A 27 -9.02 -9.10 -28.42
N GLY A 28 -10.10 -8.95 -29.19
CA GLY A 28 -11.24 -9.87 -29.16
C GLY A 28 -12.07 -9.78 -27.88
N VAL A 29 -12.05 -8.61 -27.23
CA VAL A 29 -12.93 -8.25 -26.12
C VAL A 29 -14.37 -8.13 -26.64
N ARG A 30 -15.36 -8.56 -25.87
CA ARG A 30 -16.76 -8.50 -26.29
C ARG A 30 -17.24 -7.05 -26.41
N PRO A 31 -18.17 -6.73 -27.33
CA PRO A 31 -18.64 -5.36 -27.53
C PRO A 31 -19.18 -4.68 -26.26
N GLU A 32 -19.87 -5.44 -25.41
CA GLU A 32 -20.37 -4.99 -24.11
C GLU A 32 -19.25 -4.58 -23.15
N ASP A 33 -18.16 -5.35 -23.08
CA ASP A 33 -17.03 -5.06 -22.20
C ASP A 33 -16.16 -3.94 -22.78
N VAL A 34 -16.07 -3.81 -24.11
CA VAL A 34 -15.43 -2.66 -24.78
C VAL A 34 -16.11 -1.36 -24.36
N GLU A 35 -17.45 -1.35 -24.30
CA GLU A 35 -18.19 -0.16 -23.88
C GLU A 35 -17.89 0.21 -22.42
N VAL A 36 -17.78 -0.79 -21.53
CA VAL A 36 -17.36 -0.56 -20.14
C VAL A 36 -15.94 0.00 -20.09
N LEU A 37 -14.97 -0.65 -20.73
CA LEU A 37 -13.56 -0.25 -20.67
C LEU A 37 -13.27 1.13 -21.30
N CYS A 38 -13.99 1.49 -22.36
CA CYS A 38 -13.68 2.69 -23.14
C CYS A 38 -14.60 3.88 -22.82
N SER A 39 -15.86 3.65 -22.43
CA SER A 39 -16.84 4.72 -22.22
C SER A 39 -17.24 4.91 -20.76
N VAL A 40 -17.29 3.84 -19.96
CA VAL A 40 -17.68 3.91 -18.53
C VAL A 40 -16.44 4.08 -17.65
N GLY A 41 -15.44 3.23 -17.85
CA GLY A 41 -14.20 3.16 -17.10
C GLY A 41 -14.23 2.19 -15.92
N ILE A 42 -13.04 1.97 -15.36
CA ILE A 42 -12.81 1.16 -14.15
C ILE A 42 -12.24 2.10 -13.07
N PRO A 43 -12.73 2.02 -11.82
CA PRO A 43 -12.12 2.74 -10.70
C PRO A 43 -10.64 2.37 -10.53
N VAL A 44 -9.75 3.33 -10.26
CA VAL A 44 -8.32 3.03 -10.01
C VAL A 44 -8.16 2.27 -8.70
N THR A 45 -8.90 2.66 -7.67
CA THR A 45 -8.92 2.01 -6.36
C THR A 45 -10.32 2.10 -5.80
N ALA A 46 -10.80 1.00 -5.22
CA ALA A 46 -12.10 0.91 -4.56
C ALA A 46 -11.90 0.24 -3.19
N ASP A 47 -11.68 1.11 -2.19
CA ASP A 47 -11.41 0.73 -0.80
C ASP A 47 -10.32 -0.37 -0.70
N ILE A 48 -10.40 -1.25 0.29
CA ILE A 48 -9.51 -2.40 0.47
C ILE A 48 -9.73 -3.55 -0.55
N PHE A 49 -10.76 -3.46 -1.39
CA PHE A 49 -11.17 -4.60 -2.22
C PHE A 49 -10.38 -4.69 -3.51
N PHE A 50 -10.11 -3.55 -4.16
CA PHE A 50 -9.58 -3.54 -5.51
C PHE A 50 -8.67 -2.34 -5.77
N THR A 51 -7.56 -2.58 -6.45
CA THR A 51 -6.72 -1.53 -7.04
C THR A 51 -6.15 -1.96 -8.39
N MET A 52 -6.11 -1.03 -9.35
CA MET A 52 -5.40 -1.19 -10.62
C MET A 52 -3.89 -1.02 -10.47
N GLN A 53 -3.42 -0.49 -9.33
CA GLN A 53 -2.00 -0.40 -9.02
C GLN A 53 -1.49 -1.79 -8.60
N ALA A 54 -1.25 -2.63 -9.60
CA ALA A 54 -0.59 -3.91 -9.42
C ALA A 54 0.91 -3.77 -9.68
N ASP A 55 1.73 -4.16 -8.70
CA ASP A 55 3.17 -4.19 -8.84
C ASP A 55 3.63 -5.60 -9.29
N GLY A 56 4.73 -5.65 -10.06
CA GLY A 56 5.34 -6.91 -10.50
C GLY A 56 4.80 -7.44 -11.84
N PRO A 57 5.04 -8.73 -12.17
CA PRO A 57 4.46 -9.32 -13.38
C PRO A 57 2.94 -9.29 -13.31
N TYR A 58 2.28 -9.15 -14.47
CA TYR A 58 0.82 -9.05 -14.57
C TYR A 58 0.24 -7.76 -13.98
N GLU A 59 0.79 -6.62 -14.43
CA GLU A 59 0.20 -5.29 -14.18
C GLU A 59 -1.22 -5.20 -14.76
N ALA A 60 -2.03 -4.29 -14.24
CA ALA A 60 -3.37 -4.03 -14.79
C ALA A 60 -3.30 -3.76 -16.29
N LEU A 61 -4.32 -4.23 -17.00
CA LEU A 61 -4.48 -4.18 -18.46
C LEU A 61 -3.52 -5.09 -19.25
N THR A 62 -2.80 -5.98 -18.57
CA THR A 62 -2.01 -7.04 -19.22
C THR A 62 -2.91 -8.18 -19.68
N LEU A 63 -2.66 -8.71 -20.88
CA LEU A 63 -3.29 -9.93 -21.37
C LEU A 63 -2.46 -11.17 -21.03
N LEU A 64 -3.14 -12.18 -20.52
CA LEU A 64 -2.56 -13.45 -20.09
C LEU A 64 -3.34 -14.61 -20.71
N GLU A 65 -2.62 -15.63 -21.18
CA GLU A 65 -3.20 -16.94 -21.46
C GLU A 65 -2.85 -17.87 -20.30
N ALA A 66 -3.85 -18.37 -19.58
CA ALA A 66 -3.65 -19.23 -18.42
C ALA A 66 -4.56 -20.45 -18.46
N GLU A 67 -4.09 -21.55 -17.88
CA GLU A 67 -4.92 -22.71 -17.57
C GLU A 67 -5.70 -22.40 -16.29
N THR A 68 -7.03 -22.31 -16.41
CA THR A 68 -7.92 -22.25 -15.24
C THR A 68 -8.38 -23.67 -14.88
N GLN A 69 -9.00 -23.84 -13.71
CA GLN A 69 -9.50 -25.15 -13.27
C GLN A 69 -10.41 -25.85 -14.31
N ASP A 70 -11.11 -25.08 -15.16
CA ASP A 70 -12.07 -25.61 -16.13
C ASP A 70 -11.50 -25.72 -17.57
N ARG A 71 -10.66 -24.77 -17.99
CA ARG A 71 -10.15 -24.66 -19.37
C ARG A 71 -9.01 -23.64 -19.53
N PRO A 72 -8.25 -23.68 -20.62
CA PRO A 72 -7.44 -22.55 -21.04
C PRO A 72 -8.34 -21.33 -21.31
N ALA A 73 -7.96 -20.18 -20.77
CA ALA A 73 -8.71 -18.93 -20.85
C ALA A 73 -7.80 -17.75 -21.22
N ARG A 74 -8.35 -16.79 -21.95
CA ARG A 74 -7.68 -15.51 -22.26
C ARG A 74 -8.18 -14.48 -21.26
N LEU A 75 -7.27 -13.96 -20.46
CA LEU A 75 -7.58 -13.13 -19.30
C LEU A 75 -7.01 -11.73 -19.51
N LEU A 76 -7.82 -10.71 -19.25
CA LEU A 76 -7.36 -9.33 -19.09
C LEU A 76 -7.25 -9.05 -17.60
N ILE A 77 -6.04 -8.78 -17.11
CA ILE A 77 -5.83 -8.38 -15.72
C ILE A 77 -6.47 -7.01 -15.52
N LEU A 78 -7.32 -6.88 -14.51
CA LEU A 78 -7.96 -5.63 -14.13
C LEU A 78 -7.21 -4.93 -13.01
N GLY A 79 -6.65 -5.70 -12.07
CA GLY A 79 -5.96 -5.18 -10.89
C GLY A 79 -5.61 -6.28 -9.89
N GLN A 80 -5.37 -5.89 -8.64
CA GLN A 80 -5.05 -6.76 -7.52
C GLN A 80 -5.88 -6.42 -6.27
N GLY A 81 -5.88 -7.31 -5.29
CA GLY A 81 -6.41 -7.03 -3.95
C GLY A 81 -5.51 -6.04 -3.20
N CYS A 82 -6.09 -5.12 -2.43
CA CYS A 82 -5.29 -4.15 -1.68
C CYS A 82 -4.62 -4.75 -0.43
N THR A 83 -5.06 -5.93 0.02
CA THR A 83 -4.59 -6.60 1.25
C THR A 83 -4.02 -7.99 1.01
N ASP A 84 -3.98 -8.47 -0.24
CA ASP A 84 -3.35 -9.74 -0.59
C ASP A 84 -2.79 -9.64 -2.02
N ASP A 85 -1.47 -9.51 -2.10
CA ASP A 85 -0.74 -9.39 -3.35
C ASP A 85 -0.69 -10.71 -4.15
N ARG A 86 -1.16 -11.82 -3.56
CA ARG A 86 -1.31 -13.13 -4.22
C ARG A 86 -2.62 -13.27 -4.98
N ILE A 87 -3.43 -12.21 -5.05
CA ILE A 87 -4.70 -12.22 -5.75
C ILE A 87 -4.68 -11.22 -6.91
N ARG A 88 -5.13 -11.65 -8.08
CA ARG A 88 -5.38 -10.78 -9.24
C ARG A 88 -6.85 -10.81 -9.63
N TYR A 89 -7.43 -9.63 -9.87
CA TYR A 89 -8.72 -9.51 -10.52
C TYR A 89 -8.51 -9.57 -12.02
N ALA A 90 -9.22 -10.45 -12.71
CA ALA A 90 -9.08 -10.61 -14.16
C ALA A 90 -10.42 -10.86 -14.84
N MET A 91 -10.60 -10.37 -16.06
CA MET A 91 -11.77 -10.65 -16.89
C MET A 91 -11.44 -11.72 -17.92
N GLU A 92 -12.23 -12.79 -18.01
CA GLU A 92 -12.15 -13.76 -19.10
C GLU A 92 -12.75 -13.15 -20.38
N LEU A 93 -11.97 -13.03 -21.46
CA LEU A 93 -12.40 -12.34 -22.66
C LEU A 93 -13.57 -13.01 -23.38
N GLU A 94 -13.66 -14.33 -23.30
CA GLU A 94 -14.70 -15.10 -24.00
C GLU A 94 -16.07 -15.01 -23.33
N SER A 95 -16.13 -14.86 -22.01
CA SER A 95 -17.37 -14.82 -21.22
C SER A 95 -17.67 -13.48 -20.57
N GLY A 96 -16.65 -12.61 -20.45
CA GLY A 96 -16.61 -11.39 -19.66
C GLY A 96 -16.88 -11.57 -18.16
N ASN A 97 -16.79 -12.80 -17.66
CA ASN A 97 -16.78 -13.08 -16.24
C ASN A 97 -15.55 -12.41 -15.60
N VAL A 98 -15.73 -11.81 -14.43
CA VAL A 98 -14.63 -11.33 -13.60
C VAL A 98 -14.28 -12.39 -12.57
N LEU A 99 -12.99 -12.68 -12.49
CA LEU A 99 -12.40 -13.76 -11.73
C LEU A 99 -11.42 -13.19 -10.69
N LEU A 100 -11.31 -13.87 -9.54
CA LEU A 100 -10.13 -13.82 -8.69
C LEU A 100 -9.19 -14.95 -9.11
N LEU A 101 -7.96 -14.61 -9.44
CA LEU A 101 -6.87 -15.54 -9.76
C LEU A 101 -5.92 -15.63 -8.57
N GLY A 102 -5.63 -16.84 -8.13
CA GLY A 102 -4.55 -17.13 -7.20
C GLY A 102 -3.18 -17.04 -7.87
N MET A 103 -2.21 -16.50 -7.15
CA MET A 103 -0.83 -16.36 -7.59
C MET A 103 0.10 -17.08 -6.61
N GLU A 104 1.02 -17.89 -7.14
CA GLU A 104 2.08 -18.56 -6.40
C GLU A 104 3.42 -18.29 -7.09
N ASP A 105 4.42 -17.84 -6.34
CA ASP A 105 5.75 -17.47 -6.85
C ASP A 105 5.73 -16.49 -8.06
N GLY A 106 4.71 -15.63 -8.12
CA GLY A 106 4.55 -14.62 -9.18
C GLY A 106 3.87 -15.13 -10.46
N GLU A 107 3.37 -16.36 -10.47
CA GLU A 107 2.65 -16.96 -11.60
C GLU A 107 1.24 -17.40 -11.16
N PRO A 108 0.26 -17.50 -12.10
CA PRO A 108 -1.06 -18.04 -11.78
C PRO A 108 -0.97 -19.49 -11.29
N ASP A 109 -1.55 -19.79 -10.13
CA ASP A 109 -1.55 -21.14 -9.52
C ASP A 109 -2.62 -22.07 -10.11
N GLY A 110 -3.43 -21.56 -11.03
CA GLY A 110 -4.55 -22.25 -11.69
C GLY A 110 -5.86 -22.19 -10.91
N HIS A 111 -5.86 -21.67 -9.68
CA HIS A 111 -7.07 -21.40 -8.93
C HIS A 111 -7.72 -20.11 -9.41
N ALA A 112 -8.92 -20.22 -9.96
CA ALA A 112 -9.73 -19.10 -10.39
C ALA A 112 -11.15 -19.23 -9.84
N GLU A 113 -11.67 -18.15 -9.26
CA GLU A 113 -13.06 -18.07 -8.79
C GLU A 113 -13.79 -16.96 -9.54
N THR A 114 -14.94 -17.25 -10.13
CA THR A 114 -15.80 -16.21 -10.70
C THR A 114 -16.52 -15.43 -9.60
N ILE A 115 -16.19 -14.14 -9.47
CA ILE A 115 -16.81 -13.22 -8.49
C ILE A 115 -17.92 -12.36 -9.09
N ASN A 116 -17.89 -12.12 -10.41
CA ASN A 116 -18.99 -11.50 -11.14
C ASN A 116 -19.12 -12.14 -12.52
N THR A 117 -20.35 -12.25 -13.00
CA THR A 117 -20.70 -12.84 -14.30
C THR A 117 -20.49 -11.88 -15.47
N THR A 118 -20.29 -10.60 -15.20
CA THR A 118 -20.00 -9.57 -16.21
C THR A 118 -19.11 -8.46 -15.65
N LEU A 119 -18.35 -7.79 -16.54
CA LEU A 119 -17.50 -6.65 -16.18
C LEU A 119 -18.32 -5.45 -15.68
N ASP A 120 -19.47 -5.17 -16.29
CA ASP A 120 -20.32 -4.07 -15.86
C ASP A 120 -20.84 -4.29 -14.43
N ALA A 121 -21.25 -5.52 -14.09
CA ALA A 121 -21.67 -5.86 -12.72
C ALA A 121 -20.54 -5.67 -11.73
N PHE A 122 -19.32 -6.10 -12.05
CA PHE A 122 -18.16 -5.85 -11.20
C PHE A 122 -17.94 -4.36 -10.93
N VAL A 123 -17.98 -3.51 -11.97
CA VAL A 123 -17.84 -2.04 -11.81
C VAL A 123 -18.99 -1.44 -10.99
N GLU A 124 -20.23 -1.93 -11.14
CA GLU A 124 -21.35 -1.51 -10.30
C GLU A 124 -21.14 -1.89 -8.83
N PHE A 125 -20.64 -3.09 -8.54
CA PHE A 125 -20.37 -3.52 -7.16
C PHE A 125 -19.35 -2.59 -6.49
N LEU A 126 -18.22 -2.31 -7.17
CA LEU A 126 -17.21 -1.36 -6.67
C LEU A 126 -17.81 0.03 -6.43
N TYR A 127 -18.56 0.56 -7.39
CA TYR A 127 -19.24 1.85 -7.29
C TYR A 127 -20.18 1.92 -6.08
N ARG A 128 -21.00 0.88 -5.87
CA ARG A 128 -22.02 0.89 -4.83
C ARG A 128 -21.46 0.68 -3.44
N ILE A 129 -20.39 -0.11 -3.30
CA ILE A 129 -19.67 -0.25 -2.03
C ILE A 129 -19.06 1.09 -1.63
N GLU A 130 -18.40 1.76 -2.56
CA GLU A 130 -17.79 3.06 -2.28
C GLU A 130 -18.84 4.15 -2.01
N LEU A 131 -19.93 4.17 -2.77
CA LEU A 131 -21.05 5.08 -2.51
C LEU A 131 -21.67 4.84 -1.13
N ARG A 132 -21.83 3.58 -0.71
CA ARG A 132 -22.29 3.22 0.64
C ARG A 132 -21.35 3.80 1.70
N ARG A 133 -20.04 3.66 1.50
CA ARG A 133 -19.01 4.19 2.42
C ARG A 133 -19.15 5.69 2.59
N ILE A 134 -19.34 6.42 1.49
CA ILE A 134 -19.50 7.88 1.49
C ILE A 134 -20.83 8.31 2.11
N GLU A 135 -21.95 7.73 1.69
CA GLU A 135 -23.29 8.18 2.13
C GLU A 135 -23.59 7.86 3.59
N LEU A 136 -22.98 6.81 4.13
CA LEU A 136 -23.21 6.34 5.49
C LEU A 136 -22.02 6.62 6.43
N ALA A 137 -21.05 7.43 6.02
CA ALA A 137 -19.86 7.73 6.84
C ALA A 137 -20.24 8.10 8.28
N GLY A 138 -19.65 7.41 9.26
CA GLY A 138 -19.93 7.58 10.69
C GLY A 138 -21.16 6.84 11.23
N ALA A 139 -21.95 6.17 10.39
CA ALA A 139 -23.12 5.42 10.81
C ALA A 139 -22.73 4.16 11.59
N SER A 140 -23.44 3.88 12.68
CA SER A 140 -23.36 2.60 13.37
C SER A 140 -23.89 1.45 12.49
N ALA A 141 -23.58 0.20 12.87
CA ALA A 141 -24.09 -0.98 12.18
C ALA A 141 -25.63 -1.01 12.11
N GLU A 142 -26.31 -0.55 13.17
CA GLU A 142 -27.78 -0.49 13.23
C GLU A 142 -28.34 0.55 12.24
N GLU A 143 -27.69 1.70 12.12
CA GLU A 143 -28.09 2.77 11.20
C GLU A 143 -27.81 2.42 9.73
N ALA A 144 -26.69 1.75 9.46
CA ALA A 144 -26.29 1.37 8.11
C ALA A 144 -27.03 0.14 7.56
N ARG A 145 -27.58 -0.72 8.43
CA ARG A 145 -28.20 -1.99 8.06
C ARG A 145 -29.33 -1.86 7.02
N PRO A 146 -30.33 -0.97 7.16
CA PRO A 146 -31.43 -0.88 6.19
C PRO A 146 -30.96 -0.51 4.77
N TYR A 147 -29.97 0.37 4.65
CA TYR A 147 -29.36 0.70 3.36
C TYR A 147 -28.61 -0.51 2.79
N THR A 148 -27.84 -1.21 3.64
CA THR A 148 -27.03 -2.36 3.24
C THR A 148 -27.90 -3.52 2.76
N GLU A 149 -28.99 -3.84 3.45
CA GLU A 149 -29.96 -4.87 3.03
C GLU A 149 -30.59 -4.54 1.67
N LYS A 150 -30.95 -3.27 1.47
CA LYS A 150 -31.48 -2.80 0.18
C LYS A 150 -30.42 -2.92 -0.92
N LEU A 151 -29.19 -2.53 -0.64
CA LEU A 151 -28.08 -2.63 -1.58
C LEU A 151 -27.83 -4.08 -1.99
N ILE A 152 -27.79 -5.02 -1.04
CA ILE A 152 -27.64 -6.46 -1.30
C ILE A 152 -28.76 -6.95 -2.22
N ALA A 153 -30.01 -6.56 -1.97
CA ALA A 153 -31.13 -6.96 -2.82
C ALA A 153 -31.01 -6.42 -4.26
N GLU A 154 -30.55 -5.17 -4.42
CA GLU A 154 -30.33 -4.55 -5.74
C GLU A 154 -29.18 -5.22 -6.50
N LEU A 155 -28.04 -5.49 -5.83
CA LEU A 155 -26.89 -6.16 -6.42
C LEU A 155 -27.18 -7.63 -6.73
N LYS A 156 -27.99 -8.32 -5.91
CA LYS A 156 -28.39 -9.71 -6.17
C LYS A 156 -29.32 -9.83 -7.37
N ALA A 157 -30.15 -8.82 -7.62
CA ALA A 157 -30.97 -8.76 -8.82
C ALA A 157 -30.15 -8.52 -10.10
N LEU A 158 -28.95 -7.93 -9.96
CA LEU A 158 -28.01 -7.72 -11.05
C LEU A 158 -27.15 -8.97 -11.32
N ASP A 159 -26.60 -9.55 -10.26
CA ASP A 159 -25.77 -10.75 -10.32
C ASP A 159 -26.06 -11.64 -9.10
N GLU A 160 -26.94 -12.61 -9.28
CA GLU A 160 -27.39 -13.48 -8.19
C GLU A 160 -26.25 -14.36 -7.66
N ARG A 161 -25.40 -14.86 -8.56
CA ARG A 161 -24.28 -15.75 -8.25
C ARG A 161 -23.21 -15.03 -7.45
N ALA A 162 -22.92 -13.78 -7.79
CA ALA A 162 -21.91 -12.97 -7.10
C ALA A 162 -22.17 -12.84 -5.59
N LEU A 163 -23.42 -12.96 -5.13
CA LEU A 163 -23.80 -12.83 -3.71
C LEU A 163 -24.18 -14.16 -3.06
N ASP A 164 -23.75 -15.29 -3.63
CA ASP A 164 -23.83 -16.57 -2.95
C ASP A 164 -22.91 -16.55 -1.70
N PRO A 165 -23.32 -17.16 -0.56
CA PRO A 165 -22.55 -17.06 0.70
C PRO A 165 -21.10 -17.56 0.62
N ASP A 166 -20.83 -18.48 -0.30
CA ASP A 166 -19.50 -19.08 -0.48
C ASP A 166 -18.58 -18.27 -1.43
N THR A 167 -19.00 -17.07 -1.86
CA THR A 167 -18.23 -16.19 -2.75
C THR A 167 -17.60 -15.02 -1.98
N LEU A 168 -16.62 -14.36 -2.62
CA LEU A 168 -16.02 -13.13 -2.09
C LEU A 168 -17.09 -12.11 -1.63
N TRP A 169 -18.00 -11.70 -2.53
CA TRP A 169 -18.95 -10.65 -2.18
C TRP A 169 -19.99 -11.12 -1.17
N GLY A 170 -20.37 -12.40 -1.18
CA GLY A 170 -21.22 -12.98 -0.15
C GLY A 170 -20.65 -12.71 1.26
N GLY A 171 -19.40 -13.10 1.49
CA GLY A 171 -18.71 -12.85 2.76
C GLY A 171 -18.55 -11.36 3.09
N VAL A 172 -18.19 -10.53 2.09
CA VAL A 172 -18.06 -9.08 2.28
C VAL A 172 -19.38 -8.45 2.73
N PHE A 173 -20.49 -8.73 2.04
CA PHE A 173 -21.77 -8.11 2.37
C PHE A 173 -22.40 -8.65 3.65
N GLU A 174 -22.12 -9.90 4.04
CA GLU A 174 -22.45 -10.40 5.38
C GLU A 174 -21.71 -9.61 6.46
N ALA A 175 -20.40 -9.37 6.30
CA ALA A 175 -19.64 -8.55 7.23
C ALA A 175 -20.16 -7.09 7.29
N LEU A 176 -20.49 -6.49 6.14
CA LEU A 176 -21.02 -5.13 6.07
C LEU A 176 -22.37 -4.94 6.78
N LEU A 177 -23.15 -6.01 6.99
CA LEU A 177 -24.40 -5.94 7.78
C LEU A 177 -24.13 -5.84 9.29
N GLU A 178 -22.99 -6.34 9.74
CA GLU A 178 -22.60 -6.38 11.16
C GLU A 178 -21.69 -5.22 11.55
N MET A 179 -21.09 -4.55 10.56
CA MET A 179 -20.18 -3.42 10.75
C MET A 179 -20.85 -2.07 10.56
N GLY A 180 -20.45 -1.09 11.37
CA GLY A 180 -20.70 0.32 11.07
C GLY A 180 -19.88 0.79 9.88
N VAL A 181 -20.13 2.01 9.44
CA VAL A 181 -19.34 2.67 8.40
C VAL A 181 -18.45 3.70 9.08
N PRO A 182 -17.13 3.50 9.13
CA PRO A 182 -16.22 4.48 9.71
C PRO A 182 -16.39 5.84 9.03
N GLU A 183 -16.17 6.93 9.77
CA GLU A 183 -16.03 8.24 9.10
C GLU A 183 -14.80 8.19 8.17
N ALA A 184 -14.90 8.82 7.00
CA ALA A 184 -13.73 9.01 6.16
C ALA A 184 -12.72 9.91 6.90
N ARG A 185 -11.60 9.34 7.32
CA ARG A 185 -10.52 10.08 7.98
C ARG A 185 -9.43 10.33 6.95
N GLU A 186 -8.93 11.57 6.90
CA GLU A 186 -7.74 11.85 6.11
C GLU A 186 -6.54 11.24 6.83
N GLY A 187 -5.79 10.39 6.13
CA GLY A 187 -4.61 9.75 6.66
C GLY A 187 -3.38 10.66 6.67
N SER A 188 -2.24 10.10 7.09
CA SER A 188 -0.99 10.86 7.23
C SER A 188 -0.18 11.02 5.94
N ARG A 189 -0.53 10.27 4.87
CA ARG A 189 0.24 10.22 3.61
C ARG A 189 0.51 11.62 3.02
N THR A 190 -0.54 12.44 2.88
CA THR A 190 -0.40 13.79 2.31
C THR A 190 0.53 14.67 3.15
N ALA A 191 0.42 14.61 4.48
CA ALA A 191 1.27 15.37 5.39
C ALA A 191 2.75 14.92 5.33
N ILE A 192 2.99 13.60 5.26
CA ILE A 192 4.32 13.01 5.10
C ILE A 192 4.95 13.46 3.78
N VAL A 193 4.22 13.33 2.66
CA VAL A 193 4.72 13.73 1.33
C VAL A 193 5.03 15.22 1.28
N ALA A 194 4.17 16.07 1.83
CA ALA A 194 4.41 17.51 1.91
C ALA A 194 5.65 17.84 2.76
N ALA A 195 5.84 17.15 3.89
CA ALA A 195 6.98 17.35 4.77
C ALA A 195 8.31 16.96 4.09
N LEU A 196 8.30 15.86 3.33
CA LEU A 196 9.44 15.40 2.55
C LEU A 196 9.77 16.38 1.43
N GLN A 197 8.78 16.77 0.60
CA GLN A 197 8.98 17.73 -0.49
C GLN A 197 9.51 19.08 -0.01
N ALA A 198 9.06 19.56 1.15
CA ALA A 198 9.49 20.84 1.70
C ALA A 198 10.96 20.84 2.20
N ARG A 199 11.48 19.67 2.62
CA ARG A 199 12.79 19.55 3.28
C ARG A 199 13.85 18.86 2.43
N VAL A 200 13.43 17.93 1.57
CA VAL A 200 14.25 17.17 0.63
C VAL A 200 13.52 17.16 -0.72
N PRO A 201 13.58 18.26 -1.48
CA PRO A 201 12.87 18.37 -2.74
C PRO A 201 13.47 17.43 -3.80
N ASP A 202 12.78 16.31 -4.05
CA ASP A 202 13.03 15.41 -5.17
C ASP A 202 11.77 15.36 -6.06
N PRO A 203 11.84 15.79 -7.34
CA PRO A 203 10.67 15.77 -8.22
C PRO A 203 10.26 14.33 -8.63
N ARG A 204 11.14 13.34 -8.46
CA ARG A 204 10.89 11.94 -8.85
C ARG A 204 11.53 10.98 -7.84
N PRO A 205 11.01 10.93 -6.60
CA PRO A 205 11.47 9.95 -5.61
C PRO A 205 11.17 8.54 -6.11
N LEU A 206 12.05 7.60 -5.78
CA LEU A 206 11.83 6.19 -6.06
C LEU A 206 10.93 5.61 -4.99
N ARG A 207 10.07 4.65 -5.36
CA ARG A 207 9.15 3.97 -4.46
C ARG A 207 9.11 2.48 -4.77
N TRP A 208 8.96 1.68 -3.72
CA TRP A 208 8.78 0.23 -3.79
C TRP A 208 7.67 -0.18 -2.84
N SER A 209 6.65 -0.84 -3.35
CA SER A 209 5.68 -1.56 -2.52
C SER A 209 6.35 -2.78 -1.88
N THR A 210 5.88 -3.15 -0.70
CA THR A 210 6.33 -4.33 0.04
C THR A 210 5.33 -5.49 -0.01
N GLY A 211 4.11 -5.24 -0.51
CA GLY A 211 2.99 -6.20 -0.45
C GLY A 211 2.29 -6.29 0.91
N ALA A 212 2.69 -5.51 1.92
CA ALA A 212 2.07 -5.56 3.24
C ALA A 212 0.66 -4.95 3.26
N SER A 213 -0.27 -5.63 3.94
CA SER A 213 -1.62 -5.11 4.20
C SER A 213 -1.61 -3.86 5.09
N PHE A 214 -2.70 -3.10 5.05
CA PHE A 214 -2.91 -1.95 5.92
C PHE A 214 -2.83 -2.34 7.40
N GLY A 215 -1.96 -1.66 8.16
CA GLY A 215 -1.79 -1.89 9.60
C GLY A 215 -1.04 -3.16 9.98
N GLU A 216 -0.54 -3.92 9.00
CA GLU A 216 0.18 -5.18 9.24
C GLU A 216 1.68 -5.09 8.86
N GLY A 217 2.11 -3.98 8.26
CA GLY A 217 3.49 -3.81 7.84
C GLY A 217 3.83 -2.42 7.30
N VAL A 218 5.11 -2.24 6.99
CA VAL A 218 5.56 -1.14 6.12
C VAL A 218 5.03 -1.46 4.73
N GLN A 219 4.16 -0.62 4.17
CA GLN A 219 3.50 -0.80 2.87
C GLN A 219 4.37 -0.34 1.70
N GLU A 220 5.16 0.71 1.92
CA GLU A 220 6.04 1.29 0.90
C GLU A 220 7.39 1.71 1.52
N LEU A 221 8.44 1.56 0.73
CA LEU A 221 9.71 2.24 0.93
C LEU A 221 9.89 3.31 -0.14
N SER A 222 10.31 4.51 0.27
CA SER A 222 10.66 5.58 -0.66
C SER A 222 12.13 6.00 -0.51
N ALA A 223 12.76 6.37 -1.61
CA ALA A 223 14.12 6.92 -1.64
C ALA A 223 14.14 8.27 -2.36
N HIS A 224 14.67 9.27 -1.65
CA HIS A 224 14.76 10.66 -2.10
C HIS A 224 16.22 11.03 -2.31
N ARG A 225 16.51 11.65 -3.45
CA ARG A 225 17.85 12.15 -3.78
C ARG A 225 18.11 13.44 -3.01
N ALA A 226 19.00 13.39 -2.03
CA ALA A 226 19.52 14.56 -1.34
C ALA A 226 20.97 14.85 -1.79
N ASP A 227 21.52 15.97 -1.32
CA ASP A 227 22.91 16.32 -1.58
C ASP A 227 23.85 15.39 -0.79
N GLY A 228 24.70 14.66 -1.52
CA GLY A 228 25.67 13.70 -0.97
C GLY A 228 25.09 12.41 -0.36
N HIS A 229 23.77 12.25 -0.27
CA HIS A 229 23.16 11.06 0.33
C HIS A 229 21.78 10.72 -0.28
N TRP A 230 21.36 9.48 -0.06
CA TRP A 230 19.97 9.04 -0.19
C TRP A 230 19.27 9.22 1.16
N LEU A 231 18.06 9.75 1.15
CA LEU A 231 17.13 9.64 2.28
C LEU A 231 16.12 8.53 1.98
N LEU A 232 16.17 7.46 2.75
CA LEU A 232 15.22 6.36 2.71
C LEU A 232 14.15 6.58 3.78
N VAL A 233 12.89 6.31 3.46
CA VAL A 233 11.74 6.53 4.35
C VAL A 233 10.77 5.37 4.23
N THR A 234 10.34 4.82 5.36
CA THR A 234 9.23 3.86 5.41
C THR A 234 7.89 4.59 5.34
N HIS A 235 6.88 3.90 4.84
CA HIS A 235 5.48 4.31 4.92
C HIS A 235 4.66 3.09 5.34
N GLY A 236 4.02 3.14 6.51
CA GLY A 236 3.11 2.11 6.97
C GLY A 236 3.15 1.84 8.47
N PHE A 237 4.09 2.44 9.21
CA PHE A 237 4.00 2.47 10.67
C PHE A 237 2.95 3.48 11.13
N SER A 238 2.77 4.56 10.37
CA SER A 238 1.66 5.49 10.53
C SER A 238 0.41 5.03 9.78
N ASP A 239 -0.76 5.56 10.15
CA ASP A 239 -2.00 5.31 9.43
C ASP A 239 -2.01 6.25 8.19
N LEU A 240 -1.52 5.72 7.07
CA LEU A 240 -1.29 6.52 5.86
C LEU A 240 -2.59 7.01 5.24
N ASP A 241 -3.64 6.20 5.31
CA ASP A 241 -4.87 6.37 4.54
C ASP A 241 -6.11 6.58 5.42
N GLY A 242 -5.94 6.60 6.75
CA GLY A 242 -7.03 6.92 7.69
C GLY A 242 -7.90 5.72 8.06
N VAL A 243 -7.41 4.50 7.83
CA VAL A 243 -8.20 3.26 7.88
C VAL A 243 -8.08 2.50 9.19
N LEU A 244 -7.06 2.78 10.01
CA LEU A 244 -6.79 1.99 11.22
C LEU A 244 -7.70 2.34 12.41
N ASP A 245 -8.41 3.47 12.35
CA ASP A 245 -9.36 3.96 13.37
C ASP A 245 -8.90 3.77 14.83
N LEU A 246 -7.68 4.20 15.14
CA LEU A 246 -7.09 4.10 16.47
C LEU A 246 -7.28 5.42 17.24
N ASP A 247 -8.01 5.40 18.36
CA ASP A 247 -8.16 6.56 19.26
C ASP A 247 -6.95 6.68 20.21
N THR A 248 -5.75 6.90 19.63
CA THR A 248 -4.48 6.94 20.35
C THR A 248 -3.85 8.33 20.41
N GLY A 249 -4.40 9.30 19.65
CA GLY A 249 -3.80 10.64 19.49
C GLY A 249 -2.56 10.68 18.58
N THR A 250 -2.19 9.55 17.99
CA THR A 250 -1.10 9.41 17.01
C THR A 250 -1.61 8.70 15.76
N SER A 251 -1.02 8.99 14.61
CA SER A 251 -1.39 8.29 13.37
C SER A 251 -0.77 6.89 13.37
N GLY A 252 -1.58 5.83 13.43
CA GLY A 252 -1.09 4.45 13.53
C GLY A 252 -0.22 4.23 14.78
N LEU A 253 1.00 3.71 14.58
CA LEU A 253 2.03 3.60 15.62
C LEU A 253 2.73 4.92 15.93
N GLY A 254 2.43 5.99 15.20
CA GLY A 254 2.87 7.36 15.49
C GLY A 254 4.27 7.72 14.99
N PHE A 255 4.88 6.91 14.14
CA PHE A 255 6.21 7.19 13.60
C PHE A 255 6.40 6.66 12.17
N GLU A 256 7.45 7.12 11.51
CA GLU A 256 8.05 6.46 10.34
C GLU A 256 9.57 6.39 10.52
N LEU A 257 10.20 5.35 9.98
CA LEU A 257 11.66 5.23 9.99
C LEU A 257 12.28 5.99 8.83
N THR A 258 13.43 6.60 9.10
CA THR A 258 14.29 7.17 8.06
C THR A 258 15.70 6.56 8.14
N MET A 259 16.41 6.52 7.02
CA MET A 259 17.83 6.19 7.00
C MET A 259 18.55 7.02 5.94
N ARG A 260 19.70 7.59 6.28
CA ARG A 260 20.57 8.26 5.31
C ARG A 260 21.78 7.41 5.00
N VAL A 261 22.06 7.21 3.71
CA VAL A 261 23.23 6.48 3.23
C VAL A 261 23.96 7.29 2.16
N PRO A 262 25.29 7.23 2.06
CA PRO A 262 26.04 7.96 1.05
C PRO A 262 25.50 7.70 -0.36
N ARG A 263 25.56 8.74 -1.20
CA ARG A 263 25.13 8.68 -2.60
C ARG A 263 26.25 9.19 -3.49
N GLY A 264 26.65 8.38 -4.48
CA GLY A 264 27.48 8.80 -5.60
C GLY A 264 26.63 9.08 -6.83
N ASP A 265 27.10 8.60 -7.98
CA ASP A 265 26.41 8.74 -9.27
C ASP A 265 25.42 7.60 -9.54
N GLU A 266 25.18 6.72 -8.57
CA GLU A 266 24.24 5.61 -8.72
C GLU A 266 22.80 6.10 -8.84
N GLU A 267 22.02 5.43 -9.69
CA GLU A 267 20.60 5.74 -9.93
C GLU A 267 19.67 5.13 -8.87
N LEU A 268 20.13 4.11 -8.14
CA LEU A 268 19.39 3.39 -7.11
C LEU A 268 20.14 3.47 -5.76
N PRO A 269 19.42 3.52 -4.62
CA PRO A 269 20.05 3.40 -3.32
C PRO A 269 20.63 1.99 -3.10
N PRO A 270 21.59 1.83 -2.18
CA PRO A 270 22.12 0.52 -1.83
C PRO A 270 21.04 -0.44 -1.32
N ALA A 271 20.93 -1.63 -1.93
CA ALA A 271 19.90 -2.62 -1.60
C ALA A 271 19.89 -3.02 -0.10
N TRP A 272 21.07 -3.16 0.52
CA TRP A 272 21.19 -3.50 1.94
C TRP A 272 20.45 -2.53 2.87
N ALA A 273 20.35 -1.26 2.49
CA ALA A 273 19.72 -0.23 3.31
C ALA A 273 18.19 -0.34 3.24
N LEU A 274 17.64 -0.62 2.06
CA LEU A 274 16.22 -0.94 1.87
C LEU A 274 15.85 -2.23 2.62
N GLU A 275 16.65 -3.29 2.47
CA GLU A 275 16.46 -4.55 3.21
C GLU A 275 16.51 -4.36 4.72
N THR A 276 17.37 -3.45 5.21
CA THR A 276 17.45 -3.15 6.64
C THR A 276 16.15 -2.52 7.14
N LEU A 277 15.61 -1.53 6.43
CA LEU A 277 14.33 -0.91 6.80
C LEU A 277 13.17 -1.90 6.72
N GLY A 278 13.12 -2.76 5.69
CA GLY A 278 12.12 -3.82 5.57
C GLY A 278 12.12 -4.77 6.78
N LYS A 279 13.30 -5.27 7.18
CA LYS A 279 13.45 -6.13 8.37
C LYS A 279 13.09 -5.45 9.69
N LEU A 280 13.32 -4.14 9.80
CA LEU A 280 12.86 -3.36 10.96
C LEU A 280 11.34 -3.25 10.98
N GLY A 281 10.70 -3.13 9.80
CA GLY A 281 9.26 -3.28 9.61
C GLY A 281 8.76 -4.62 10.14
N GLU A 282 9.27 -5.72 9.60
CA GLU A 282 8.93 -7.08 10.03
C GLU A 282 9.09 -7.27 11.55
N TYR A 283 10.17 -6.74 12.13
CA TYR A 283 10.37 -6.79 13.58
C TYR A 283 9.26 -6.08 14.35
N VAL A 284 8.91 -4.85 13.99
CA VAL A 284 7.91 -4.05 14.73
C VAL A 284 6.54 -4.71 14.68
N PHE A 285 6.17 -5.32 13.55
CA PHE A 285 4.90 -6.01 13.36
C PHE A 285 4.91 -7.50 13.77
N SER A 286 6.05 -8.03 14.25
CA SER A 286 6.09 -9.36 14.85
C SER A 286 5.40 -9.41 16.22
N GLU A 287 5.06 -10.61 16.70
CA GLU A 287 4.37 -10.82 17.99
C GLU A 287 5.08 -10.16 19.19
N ASP A 288 6.42 -10.16 19.20
CA ASP A 288 7.26 -9.58 20.26
C ASP A 288 7.83 -8.20 19.89
N GLY A 289 7.43 -7.66 18.72
CA GLY A 289 7.86 -6.40 18.17
C GLY A 289 7.52 -5.21 19.06
N ARG A 290 8.35 -4.16 19.01
CA ARG A 290 8.04 -2.88 19.65
C ARG A 290 8.39 -1.71 18.73
N PRO A 291 7.58 -0.64 18.74
CA PRO A 291 7.89 0.60 18.03
C PRO A 291 9.26 1.17 18.40
N PHE A 292 9.93 1.78 17.42
CA PHE A 292 11.18 2.49 17.64
C PHE A 292 10.91 3.94 18.06
N ALA A 293 11.79 4.46 18.93
CA ALA A 293 11.72 5.83 19.42
C ALA A 293 13.13 6.38 19.61
N ASP A 294 13.22 7.69 19.81
CA ASP A 294 14.46 8.36 20.18
C ASP A 294 15.13 7.68 21.40
N GLY A 295 16.45 7.51 21.31
CA GLY A 295 17.25 6.85 22.34
C GLY A 295 17.24 5.32 22.30
N HIS A 296 16.40 4.69 21.47
CA HIS A 296 16.45 3.24 21.26
C HIS A 296 17.76 2.83 20.57
N ARG A 297 18.14 1.56 20.75
CA ARG A 297 19.34 0.98 20.18
C ARG A 297 19.25 -0.54 20.13
N MET A 298 19.78 -1.15 19.07
CA MET A 298 19.77 -2.60 18.91
C MET A 298 21.06 -3.09 18.26
N GLY A 299 21.52 -4.27 18.67
CA GLY A 299 22.54 -4.98 17.92
C GLY A 299 21.88 -5.77 16.80
N VAL A 300 22.57 -5.92 15.67
CA VAL A 300 22.15 -6.84 14.60
C VAL A 300 22.94 -8.15 14.68
N ALA A 301 22.42 -9.24 14.14
CA ALA A 301 23.09 -10.54 14.17
C ALA A 301 24.39 -10.55 13.35
N GLY A 302 24.41 -9.83 12.22
CA GLY A 302 25.57 -9.71 11.33
C GLY A 302 26.17 -8.30 11.30
N THR A 303 26.41 -7.82 10.09
CA THR A 303 26.83 -6.44 9.80
C THR A 303 25.84 -5.80 8.82
N LEU A 304 25.64 -4.50 8.94
CA LEU A 304 24.91 -3.67 7.98
C LEU A 304 25.86 -3.31 6.84
N GLY A 305 25.35 -3.30 5.61
CA GLY A 305 26.15 -2.96 4.44
C GLY A 305 26.88 -4.16 3.82
N PRO A 306 27.86 -3.88 2.94
CA PRO A 306 28.67 -4.91 2.29
C PRO A 306 29.38 -5.84 3.28
N GLU A 307 29.70 -7.03 2.79
CA GLU A 307 30.44 -8.03 3.57
C GLU A 307 31.78 -7.47 4.08
N GLY A 308 32.11 -7.76 5.34
CA GLY A 308 33.33 -7.23 5.99
C GLY A 308 33.18 -5.82 6.59
N GLY A 309 32.01 -5.18 6.45
CA GLY A 309 31.70 -3.91 7.11
C GLY A 309 31.74 -3.98 8.64
N ARG A 310 31.82 -2.83 9.30
CA ARG A 310 31.97 -2.73 10.78
C ARG A 310 30.68 -2.38 11.52
N LEU A 311 29.64 -2.00 10.79
CA LEU A 311 28.36 -1.59 11.35
C LEU A 311 27.62 -2.81 11.89
N GLY A 312 27.61 -3.00 13.20
CA GLY A 312 27.05 -4.18 13.86
C GLY A 312 25.84 -3.89 14.75
N ALA A 313 25.32 -2.66 14.68
CA ALA A 313 24.22 -2.18 15.50
C ALA A 313 23.54 -0.96 14.87
N LEU A 314 22.39 -0.58 15.42
CA LEU A 314 21.63 0.62 15.09
C LEU A 314 21.42 1.46 16.35
N ALA A 315 21.53 2.78 16.20
CA ALA A 315 21.00 3.77 17.13
C ALA A 315 19.83 4.52 16.47
N PHE A 316 18.81 4.81 17.26
CA PHE A 316 17.63 5.53 16.82
C PHE A 316 17.59 6.90 17.49
N VAL A 317 17.41 7.95 16.69
CA VAL A 317 17.20 9.32 17.18
C VAL A 317 16.08 9.98 16.40
N THR A 318 15.43 11.00 16.96
CA THR A 318 14.51 11.84 16.18
C THR A 318 15.25 12.40 14.96
N ASP A 319 14.66 12.28 13.77
CA ASP A 319 15.25 12.78 12.54
C ASP A 319 15.49 14.29 12.64
N PRO A 320 16.74 14.78 12.55
CA PRO A 320 17.04 16.18 12.82
C PRO A 320 16.53 17.14 11.73
N LEU A 321 16.16 16.63 10.55
CA LEU A 321 15.61 17.42 9.45
C LEU A 321 14.08 17.39 9.47
N LEU A 322 13.50 16.20 9.63
CA LEU A 322 12.05 15.99 9.52
C LEU A 322 11.33 16.22 10.85
N GLY A 323 11.92 15.80 11.97
CA GLY A 323 11.35 15.93 13.30
C GLY A 323 9.99 15.23 13.42
N GLY A 324 9.03 15.91 14.03
CA GLY A 324 7.64 15.49 14.10
C GLY A 324 6.72 16.38 13.28
N ILE A 325 5.67 15.80 12.72
CA ILE A 325 4.63 16.52 11.96
C ILE A 325 3.24 16.21 12.52
N ASP A 326 2.35 17.19 12.41
CA ASP A 326 0.93 16.99 12.65
C ASP A 326 0.26 16.53 11.35
N ALA A 327 -0.49 15.44 11.40
CA ALA A 327 -1.35 14.96 10.32
C ALA A 327 -2.82 14.93 10.77
N PRO A 328 -3.79 14.87 9.84
CA PRO A 328 -5.21 14.93 10.19
C PRO A 328 -5.68 13.79 11.12
N ASN A 329 -5.07 12.61 11.02
CA ASN A 329 -5.34 11.47 11.90
C ASN A 329 -4.34 11.30 13.07
N GLY A 330 -3.51 12.31 13.36
CA GLY A 330 -2.63 12.34 14.53
C GLY A 330 -1.18 12.66 14.20
N ARG A 331 -0.35 12.78 15.25
CA ARG A 331 1.07 13.12 15.10
C ARG A 331 1.88 11.95 14.53
N VAL A 332 2.88 12.27 13.70
CA VAL A 332 3.85 11.32 13.14
C VAL A 332 5.27 11.82 13.44
N GLU A 333 6.07 11.02 14.12
CA GLU A 333 7.51 11.27 14.33
C GLU A 333 8.36 10.58 13.26
N PHE A 334 9.34 11.28 12.69
CA PHE A 334 10.39 10.62 11.91
C PHE A 334 11.53 10.20 12.83
N VAL A 335 11.84 8.91 12.86
CA VAL A 335 12.92 8.34 13.68
C VAL A 335 14.00 7.79 12.76
N THR A 336 15.19 8.38 12.82
CA THR A 336 16.28 7.96 11.95
C THR A 336 17.05 6.78 12.54
N ALA A 337 17.15 5.70 11.78
CA ALA A 337 17.95 4.52 12.07
C ALA A 337 19.38 4.74 11.56
N VAL A 338 20.34 4.84 12.48
CA VAL A 338 21.74 5.12 12.17
C VAL A 338 22.58 3.88 12.45
N GLY A 339 23.25 3.36 11.42
CA GLY A 339 24.19 2.25 11.58
C GLY A 339 25.42 2.67 12.38
N ILE A 340 25.74 1.90 13.41
CA ILE A 340 26.85 2.11 14.34
C ILE A 340 27.66 0.83 14.52
N THR A 341 28.91 0.95 14.97
CA THR A 341 29.73 -0.21 15.34
C THR A 341 29.26 -0.82 16.66
N ARG A 342 29.73 -2.04 16.99
CA ARG A 342 29.43 -2.67 18.28
C ARG A 342 30.11 -1.94 19.44
N GLU A 343 31.27 -1.34 19.19
CA GLU A 343 31.98 -0.50 20.16
C GLU A 343 31.19 0.78 20.43
N GLU A 344 30.69 1.42 19.37
CA GLU A 344 29.82 2.60 19.46
C GLU A 344 28.49 2.26 20.15
N LEU A 345 27.94 1.06 19.93
CA LEU A 345 26.78 0.60 20.69
C LEU A 345 27.10 0.54 22.19
N ALA A 346 28.25 -0.02 22.58
CA ALA A 346 28.64 -0.06 23.99
C ALA A 346 28.80 1.35 24.59
N GLU A 347 29.34 2.29 23.82
CA GLU A 347 29.42 3.70 24.23
C GLU A 347 28.05 4.35 24.36
N ALA A 348 27.15 4.14 23.39
CA ALA A 348 25.77 4.63 23.43
C ALA A 348 25.00 4.07 24.63
N LYS A 349 25.29 2.83 25.05
CA LYS A 349 24.73 2.26 26.29
C LYS A 349 25.20 3.00 27.54
N ALA A 350 26.42 3.52 27.54
CA ALA A 350 27.01 4.20 28.70
C ALA A 350 26.70 5.70 28.75
N ALA A 351 26.66 6.37 27.59
CA ALA A 351 26.65 7.84 27.49
C ALA A 351 25.47 8.42 26.67
N GLY A 352 24.64 7.57 26.04
CA GLY A 352 23.51 7.99 25.20
C GLY A 352 23.83 8.08 23.71
N ASN A 353 22.79 8.10 22.88
CA ASN A 353 22.92 8.07 21.42
C ASN A 353 23.51 9.39 20.86
N ASP A 354 23.17 10.54 21.44
CA ASP A 354 23.58 11.86 20.95
C ASP A 354 25.09 12.00 20.77
N LEU A 355 25.87 11.48 21.71
CA LEU A 355 27.33 11.54 21.67
C LEU A 355 27.88 10.75 20.48
N VAL A 356 27.34 9.56 20.25
CA VAL A 356 27.77 8.66 19.17
C VAL A 356 27.30 9.19 17.84
N VAL A 357 25.99 9.42 17.70
CA VAL A 357 25.35 9.89 16.46
C VAL A 357 25.84 11.27 16.07
N GLY A 358 26.16 12.14 17.03
CA GLY A 358 26.76 13.46 16.77
C GLY A 358 28.07 13.39 15.99
N ARG A 359 28.86 12.31 16.13
CA ARG A 359 30.11 12.09 15.37
C ARG A 359 29.89 11.52 13.97
N LEU A 360 28.67 11.09 13.66
CA LEU A 360 28.27 10.50 12.38
C LEU A 360 27.55 11.51 11.48
N ARG A 361 27.49 12.77 11.90
CA ARG A 361 26.83 13.83 11.16
C ARG A 361 27.70 14.32 10.02
N ASP A 362 27.08 14.57 8.86
CA ASP A 362 27.70 15.27 7.75
C ASP A 362 27.89 16.77 8.06
N GLU A 363 28.34 17.53 7.06
CA GLU A 363 28.51 18.98 7.16
C GLU A 363 27.21 19.76 7.42
N ASN A 364 26.06 19.16 7.10
CA ASN A 364 24.72 19.71 7.35
C ASN A 364 24.13 19.28 8.69
N GLY A 365 24.90 18.53 9.51
CA GLY A 365 24.44 18.04 10.81
C GLY A 365 23.51 16.82 10.73
N LEU A 366 23.43 16.15 9.58
CA LEU A 366 22.56 15.00 9.35
C LEU A 366 23.33 13.69 9.59
N PRO A 367 22.82 12.75 10.40
CA PRO A 367 23.51 11.50 10.66
C PRO A 367 23.50 10.62 9.41
N ILE A 368 24.68 10.19 8.97
CA ILE A 368 24.87 9.33 7.79
C ILE A 368 25.33 7.94 8.23
N THR A 369 24.65 6.92 7.71
CA THR A 369 25.09 5.53 7.82
C THR A 369 26.04 5.20 6.67
N ASP A 370 27.32 5.48 6.87
CA ASP A 370 28.37 5.12 5.90
C ASP A 370 28.95 3.73 6.22
N PRO A 371 28.74 2.71 5.36
CA PRO A 371 29.28 1.38 5.59
C PRO A 371 30.80 1.28 5.38
N ALA A 372 31.47 2.29 4.82
CA ALA A 372 32.91 2.28 4.55
C ALA A 372 33.80 2.66 5.76
N ARG A 373 33.22 3.00 6.92
CA ARG A 373 33.92 3.47 8.13
C ARG A 373 34.49 2.38 9.06
#